data_AF-A7EPC6-F1
#
_entry.id   AF-A7EPC6-F1
#
_cell.length_a   1.000
_cell.length_b   1.000
_cell.length_c   1.000
_cell.angle_alpha   90.00
_cell.angle_beta   90.00
_cell.angle_gamma   90.00
#
_symmetry.space_group_name_H-M   'P 1'
#
loop_
_entity.id
_entity.type
_entity.pdbx_description
1 polymer ?
#
loop_
_entity_poly.entity_id
_entity_poly.type
_entity_poly.pdbx_seq_one_letter_code
_entity_poly.pdbx_strand_id
1 'polypeptide(L)'
;MPLSNQNKQPRIKNNPTTPKEAILKARDLIVLASTLSQSCDEQSKLLDLLEIFREYTEKGKLTTASNIITSQITHLESATRKIETQAKALTKAPLPINTPTTKSTYAAITKEGEWNLVGKGKTIRSSPIDKKIEITQRRLILIKPEITNITSFSPISIRNQINEAFQKTGIKGPVIAGVTLSLNRNIIITTNAPFTSQLLLEKKAIWSNLIKFERIQKDQEWHKVIIHKIPIKEFSGTRGMDLILEEIKTFNPEFKP
;
A
#
# COMPACT_ATOMS: atom_id res chain seq x y z
N MET A 1 5.44 -50.30 30.60
CA MET A 1 5.71 -49.18 29.66
C MET A 1 4.95 -47.95 30.10
N PRO A 2 5.61 -46.84 30.43
CA PRO A 2 4.98 -45.53 30.43
C PRO A 2 5.66 -44.57 29.45
N LEU A 3 4.83 -43.80 28.74
CA LEU A 3 5.22 -42.72 27.83
C LEU A 3 5.90 -41.59 28.62
N SER A 4 7.05 -41.10 28.13
CA SER A 4 7.59 -39.80 28.53
C SER A 4 7.68 -38.91 27.30
N ASN A 5 6.69 -38.03 27.16
CA ASN A 5 6.68 -36.96 26.19
C ASN A 5 7.10 -35.68 26.93
N GLN A 6 8.35 -35.26 26.75
CA GLN A 6 8.87 -33.99 27.24
C GLN A 6 9.40 -33.22 26.04
N ASN A 7 8.50 -32.42 25.46
CA ASN A 7 8.78 -31.43 24.44
C ASN A 7 9.64 -30.31 25.07
N LYS A 8 10.96 -30.54 25.16
CA LYS A 8 11.93 -29.52 25.60
C LYS A 8 12.26 -28.62 24.41
N GLN A 9 11.66 -27.44 24.39
CA GLN A 9 12.16 -26.30 23.65
C GLN A 9 13.65 -26.09 23.96
N PRO A 10 14.47 -25.60 23.00
CA PRO A 10 15.90 -25.38 23.22
C PRO A 10 16.07 -24.21 24.20
N ARG A 11 16.19 -24.54 25.48
CA ARG A 11 16.60 -23.64 26.56
C ARG A 11 17.97 -23.09 26.21
N ILE A 12 18.05 -21.79 25.97
CA ILE A 12 19.29 -21.03 25.75
C ILE A 12 20.27 -21.42 26.87
N LYS A 13 21.36 -22.11 26.50
CA LYS A 13 22.17 -22.91 27.44
C LYS A 13 22.99 -22.12 28.48
N ASN A 14 23.07 -20.79 28.42
CA ASN A 14 23.88 -20.01 29.35
C ASN A 14 23.06 -18.87 29.94
N ASN A 15 22.50 -19.05 31.13
CA ASN A 15 21.92 -17.93 31.88
C ASN A 15 23.08 -17.06 32.40
N PRO A 16 23.08 -15.75 32.13
CA PRO A 16 24.13 -14.87 32.63
C PRO A 16 24.14 -14.92 34.16
N THR A 17 25.33 -15.11 34.73
CA THR A 17 25.53 -15.22 36.18
C THR A 17 25.82 -13.87 36.82
N THR A 18 26.14 -12.86 36.01
CA THR A 18 26.37 -11.48 36.46
C THR A 18 25.58 -10.46 35.64
N PRO A 19 25.22 -9.29 36.22
CA PRO A 19 24.56 -8.22 35.47
C PRO A 19 25.36 -7.74 34.25
N LYS A 20 26.69 -7.70 34.36
CA LYS A 20 27.59 -7.31 33.26
C LYS A 20 27.51 -8.30 32.09
N GLU A 21 27.49 -9.60 32.39
CA GLU A 21 27.34 -10.66 31.39
C GLU A 21 25.98 -10.60 30.70
N ALA A 22 24.91 -10.30 31.45
CA ALA A 22 23.57 -10.12 30.89
C ALA A 22 23.50 -8.93 29.91
N ILE A 23 24.14 -7.81 30.26
CA ILE A 23 24.21 -6.60 29.43
C ILE A 23 24.99 -6.86 28.12
N LEU A 24 26.13 -7.55 28.21
CA LEU A 24 26.90 -7.92 27.01
C LEU A 24 26.09 -8.85 26.10
N LYS A 25 25.42 -9.84 26.68
CA LYS A 25 24.56 -10.74 25.91
C LYS A 25 23.39 -10.01 25.24
N ALA A 26 22.79 -9.03 25.91
CA ALA A 26 21.75 -8.19 25.31
C ALA A 26 22.28 -7.38 24.13
N ARG A 27 23.49 -6.82 24.23
CA ARG A 27 24.17 -6.13 23.12
C ARG A 27 24.37 -7.06 21.93
N ASP A 28 24.88 -8.26 22.17
CA ASP A 28 25.14 -9.25 21.10
C ASP A 28 23.84 -9.68 20.41
N LEU A 29 22.73 -9.80 21.16
CA LEU A 29 21.42 -10.11 20.61
C LEU A 29 20.87 -8.98 19.72
N ILE A 30 21.11 -7.72 20.06
CA ILE A 30 20.69 -6.57 19.22
C ILE A 30 21.50 -6.55 17.91
N VAL A 31 22.80 -6.86 17.96
CA VAL A 31 23.63 -7.00 16.77
C VAL A 31 23.17 -8.18 15.91
N LEU A 32 22.84 -9.32 16.53
CA LEU A 32 22.29 -10.45 15.80
C LEU A 32 20.95 -10.08 15.13
N ALA A 33 20.05 -9.40 15.84
CA ALA A 33 18.79 -8.93 15.28
C ALA A 33 18.99 -7.99 14.08
N SER A 34 19.98 -7.10 14.12
CA SER A 34 20.24 -6.19 12.99
C SER A 34 20.75 -6.92 11.75
N THR A 35 21.47 -8.04 11.92
CA THR A 35 21.91 -8.90 10.80
C THR A 35 20.82 -9.80 10.24
N LEU A 36 19.82 -10.16 11.05
CA LEU A 36 18.68 -10.98 10.64
C LEU A 36 17.52 -10.15 10.06
N SER A 37 17.52 -8.83 10.30
CA SER A 37 16.52 -7.91 9.76
C SER A 37 16.62 -7.82 8.23
N GLN A 38 15.47 -7.93 7.56
CA GLN A 38 15.37 -7.81 6.09
C GLN A 38 15.03 -6.39 5.64
N SER A 39 14.57 -5.53 6.55
CA SER A 39 14.17 -4.15 6.27
C SER A 39 15.27 -3.17 6.67
N CYS A 40 15.65 -2.29 5.73
CA CYS A 40 16.64 -1.24 5.98
C CYS A 40 16.18 -0.30 7.11
N ASP A 41 14.89 0.06 7.15
CA ASP A 41 14.34 0.94 8.19
C ASP A 41 14.37 0.29 9.58
N GLU A 42 14.13 -1.01 9.66
CA GLU A 42 14.18 -1.76 10.91
C GLU A 42 15.63 -1.96 11.38
N GLN A 43 16.55 -2.19 10.44
CA GLN A 43 17.98 -2.25 10.72
C GLN A 43 18.49 -0.91 11.27
N SER A 44 18.11 0.23 10.68
CA SER A 44 18.47 1.55 11.20
C SER A 44 17.97 1.77 12.63
N LYS A 45 16.72 1.41 12.93
CA LYS A 45 16.16 1.51 14.29
C LYS A 45 16.91 0.63 15.31
N LEU A 46 17.35 -0.57 14.89
CA LEU A 46 18.12 -1.47 15.74
C LEU A 46 19.54 -0.94 16.00
N LEU A 47 20.14 -0.23 15.04
CA LEU A 47 21.43 0.43 15.22
C LEU A 47 21.31 1.66 16.13
N ASP A 48 20.26 2.46 15.98
CA ASP A 48 19.96 3.56 16.91
C ASP A 48 19.78 3.03 18.34
N LEU A 49 19.04 1.93 18.48
CA LEU A 49 18.86 1.26 19.78
C LEU A 49 20.19 0.76 20.36
N LEU A 50 21.08 0.20 19.52
CA LEU A 50 22.41 -0.22 19.94
C LEU A 50 23.26 0.96 20.42
N GLU A 51 23.18 2.10 19.75
CA GLU A 51 23.89 3.32 20.13
C GLU A 51 23.39 3.87 21.47
N ILE A 52 22.07 3.94 21.66
CA ILE A 52 21.45 4.36 22.93
C ILE A 52 21.83 3.38 24.05
N PHE A 53 21.75 2.08 23.80
CA PHE A 53 22.08 1.04 24.77
C PHE A 53 23.55 1.14 25.20
N ARG A 54 24.44 1.39 24.24
CA ARG A 54 25.87 1.59 24.50
C ARG A 54 26.12 2.89 25.28
N GLU A 55 25.49 3.99 24.90
CA GLU A 55 25.64 5.28 25.59
C GLU A 55 25.19 5.19 27.05
N TYR A 56 24.04 4.54 27.29
CA TYR A 56 23.51 4.36 28.63
C TYR A 56 24.40 3.46 29.50
N THR A 57 24.89 2.35 28.94
CA THR A 57 25.69 1.37 29.70
C THR A 57 27.14 1.81 29.94
N GLU A 58 27.74 2.57 29.02
CA GLU A 58 29.13 3.06 29.15
C GLU A 58 29.21 4.41 29.86
N LYS A 59 28.27 5.33 29.58
CA LYS A 59 28.36 6.74 30.03
C LYS A 59 27.27 7.14 31.01
N GLY A 60 26.25 6.31 31.22
CA GLY A 60 25.11 6.62 32.09
C GLY A 60 24.22 7.76 31.57
N LYS A 61 24.29 8.07 30.27
CA LYS A 61 23.60 9.19 29.62
C LYS A 61 22.78 8.70 28.44
N LEU A 62 21.75 9.46 28.07
CA LEU A 62 20.77 9.13 27.02
C LEU A 62 20.66 10.28 25.99
N THR A 63 21.77 10.95 25.69
CA THR A 63 21.76 12.13 24.80
C THR A 63 21.38 11.76 23.37
N THR A 64 21.79 10.58 22.88
CA THR A 64 21.40 10.09 21.55
C THR A 64 19.90 9.88 21.45
N ALA A 65 19.26 9.30 22.48
CA ALA A 65 17.81 9.15 22.53
C ALA A 65 17.10 10.51 22.54
N SER A 66 17.59 11.46 23.33
CA SER A 66 17.05 12.83 23.36
C SER A 66 17.16 13.53 22.01
N ASN A 67 18.26 13.35 21.28
CA ASN A 67 18.45 13.93 19.95
C ASN A 67 17.49 13.32 18.92
N ILE A 68 17.27 12.00 18.97
CA ILE A 68 16.30 11.30 18.11
C ILE A 68 14.88 11.79 18.37
N ILE A 69 14.48 11.95 19.64
CA ILE A 69 13.16 12.47 20.00
C ILE A 69 13.02 13.92 19.52
N THR A 70 14.06 14.74 19.72
CA THR A 70 14.05 16.15 19.28
C THR A 70 13.91 16.24 17.76
N SER A 71 14.63 15.44 16.98
CA SER A 71 14.49 15.45 15.52
C SER A 71 13.08 15.03 15.09
N GLN A 72 12.50 14.00 15.70
CA GLN A 72 11.11 13.60 15.43
C GLN A 72 10.10 14.71 15.74
N ILE A 73 10.26 15.43 16.86
CA ILE A 73 9.41 16.57 17.22
C ILE A 73 9.54 17.68 16.17
N THR A 74 10.75 18.05 15.76
CA THR A 74 10.95 19.09 14.73
C THR A 74 10.32 18.72 13.38
N HIS A 75 10.34 17.44 13.00
CA HIS A 75 9.69 16.94 11.79
C HIS A 75 8.16 17.05 11.88
N LEU A 76 7.57 16.68 13.03
CA LEU A 76 6.13 16.80 13.29
C LEU A 76 5.68 18.26 13.35
N GLU A 77 6.45 19.13 14.00
CA GLU A 77 6.20 20.58 14.03
C GLU A 77 6.24 21.16 12.61
N SER A 78 7.22 20.76 11.79
CA SER A 78 7.33 21.20 10.40
C SER A 78 6.15 20.72 9.54
N ALA A 79 5.69 19.48 9.74
CA ALA A 79 4.49 18.97 9.07
C ALA A 79 3.23 19.73 9.52
N THR A 80 3.11 20.04 10.82
CA THR A 80 1.99 20.79 11.38
C THR A 80 1.94 22.21 10.83
N ARG A 81 3.08 22.92 10.76
CA ARG A 81 3.16 24.25 10.14
C ARG A 81 2.79 24.24 8.65
N LYS A 82 3.15 23.18 7.92
CA LYS A 82 2.75 23.01 6.51
C LYS A 82 1.24 22.81 6.36
N ILE A 83 0.63 22.05 7.25
CA ILE A 83 -0.83 21.86 7.28
C ILE A 83 -1.52 23.19 7.62
N GLU A 84 -1.03 23.92 8.62
CA GLU A 84 -1.61 25.20 9.04
C GLU A 84 -1.54 26.26 7.92
N THR A 85 -0.40 26.35 7.22
CA THR A 85 -0.24 27.28 6.09
C THR A 85 -1.16 26.93 4.92
N GLN A 86 -1.32 25.65 4.60
CA GLN A 86 -2.28 25.19 3.58
C GLN A 86 -3.73 25.45 4.01
N ALA A 87 -4.08 25.24 5.28
CA ALA A 87 -5.41 25.52 5.80
C ALA A 87 -5.77 27.02 5.74
N LYS A 88 -4.84 27.90 6.14
CA LYS A 88 -4.99 29.36 6.03
C LYS A 88 -5.16 29.85 4.58
N ALA A 89 -4.51 29.20 3.62
CA ALA A 89 -4.66 29.51 2.20
C ALA A 89 -6.06 29.13 1.67
N LEU A 90 -6.69 28.09 2.22
CA LEU A 90 -8.05 27.66 1.83
C LEU A 90 -9.15 28.57 2.41
N THR A 91 -8.93 29.17 3.59
CA THR A 91 -9.92 30.04 4.24
C THR A 91 -9.95 31.48 3.70
N LYS A 92 -8.95 31.89 2.89
CA LYS A 92 -8.81 33.28 2.41
C LYS A 92 -9.28 33.51 0.95
N ALA A 93 -9.95 32.54 0.32
CA ALA A 93 -10.44 32.70 -1.05
C ALA A 93 -11.64 33.68 -1.12
N PRO A 94 -11.57 34.79 -1.89
CA PRO A 94 -12.72 35.68 -2.10
C PRO A 94 -13.75 35.03 -3.04
N LEU A 95 -15.03 35.22 -2.74
CA LEU A 95 -16.17 34.84 -3.59
C LEU A 95 -16.16 35.64 -4.91
N PRO A 96 -16.19 35.01 -6.10
CA PRO A 96 -16.32 35.74 -7.36
C PRO A 96 -17.78 35.98 -7.72
N ILE A 97 -18.14 37.25 -7.88
CA ILE A 97 -19.41 37.75 -8.41
C ILE A 97 -19.37 37.72 -9.96
N ASN A 98 -20.48 37.29 -10.56
CA ASN A 98 -20.75 37.20 -12.00
C ASN A 98 -20.62 38.53 -12.76
N THR A 99 -20.19 38.48 -14.03
CA THR A 99 -20.88 39.07 -15.21
C THR A 99 -20.17 38.66 -16.53
N PRO A 100 -20.85 38.71 -17.70
CA PRO A 100 -20.51 37.89 -18.87
C PRO A 100 -20.04 38.67 -20.12
N THR A 101 -19.43 37.91 -21.04
CA THR A 101 -19.35 38.09 -22.51
C THR A 101 -18.38 39.13 -23.09
N THR A 102 -17.41 38.67 -23.89
CA THR A 102 -17.22 39.09 -25.30
C THR A 102 -16.21 38.17 -26.01
N LYS A 103 -16.51 37.85 -27.27
CA LYS A 103 -15.75 36.96 -28.17
C LYS A 103 -14.65 37.77 -28.87
N SER A 104 -13.49 37.18 -29.17
CA SER A 104 -12.82 37.41 -30.46
C SER A 104 -11.75 36.35 -30.79
N THR A 105 -11.59 36.21 -32.10
CA THR A 105 -10.98 35.19 -32.96
C THR A 105 -9.46 35.37 -33.16
N TYR A 106 -8.86 34.32 -33.75
CA TYR A 106 -7.47 34.01 -34.11
C TYR A 106 -6.55 35.11 -34.70
N ALA A 107 -5.25 34.90 -34.39
CA ALA A 107 -4.02 35.22 -35.14
C ALA A 107 -3.29 36.57 -34.88
N ALA A 108 -2.22 36.50 -34.07
CA ALA A 108 -0.94 37.15 -34.38
C ALA A 108 0.19 36.45 -33.61
N ILE A 109 1.25 36.13 -34.34
CA ILE A 109 2.35 35.22 -34.01
C ILE A 109 3.58 36.03 -33.54
N THR A 110 4.45 35.37 -32.76
CA THR A 110 5.87 35.67 -32.44
C THR A 110 6.20 36.90 -31.59
N LYS A 111 6.58 36.66 -30.32
CA LYS A 111 7.88 37.08 -29.76
C LYS A 111 8.39 36.01 -28.79
N GLU A 112 9.70 35.93 -28.74
CA GLU A 112 10.54 34.86 -28.22
C GLU A 112 10.49 34.72 -26.68
N GLY A 113 10.53 33.47 -26.22
CA GLY A 113 11.21 33.07 -24.97
C GLY A 113 10.68 33.61 -23.64
N GLU A 114 9.48 33.21 -23.22
CA GLU A 114 9.10 33.21 -21.81
C GLU A 114 8.25 31.96 -21.48
N TRP A 115 8.60 31.28 -20.38
CA TRP A 115 7.92 30.08 -19.91
C TRP A 115 6.46 30.37 -19.57
N ASN A 116 5.54 30.06 -20.50
CA ASN A 116 4.12 30.12 -20.23
C ASN A 116 3.71 28.93 -19.35
N LEU A 117 3.41 29.23 -18.09
CA LEU A 117 2.81 28.31 -17.14
C LEU A 117 1.43 27.91 -17.68
N VAL A 118 1.30 26.67 -18.18
CA VAL A 118 0.03 26.11 -18.65
C VAL A 118 -0.95 26.10 -17.48
N GLY A 119 -1.81 27.12 -17.42
CA GLY A 119 -2.94 27.15 -16.50
C GLY A 119 -3.82 25.96 -16.79
N LYS A 120 -3.93 25.04 -15.83
CA LYS A 120 -4.91 23.94 -15.88
C LYS A 120 -6.29 24.54 -16.15
N GLY A 121 -6.80 24.33 -17.36
CA GLY A 121 -8.22 24.46 -17.63
C GLY A 121 -9.00 23.69 -16.57
N LYS A 122 -10.11 24.27 -16.11
CA LYS A 122 -11.02 23.67 -15.13
C LYS A 122 -11.39 22.26 -15.59
N THR A 123 -10.66 21.27 -15.08
CA THR A 123 -11.16 19.90 -15.03
C THR A 123 -12.31 19.96 -14.05
N ILE A 124 -13.51 19.71 -14.56
CA ILE A 124 -14.68 19.38 -13.75
C ILE A 124 -14.17 18.33 -12.77
N ARG A 125 -14.07 18.71 -11.48
CA ARG A 125 -13.59 17.80 -10.44
C ARG A 125 -14.70 16.77 -10.28
N SER A 126 -14.63 15.67 -11.03
CA SER A 126 -15.40 14.49 -10.68
C SER A 126 -15.09 14.14 -9.23
N SER A 127 -16.14 13.75 -8.50
CA SER A 127 -16.04 13.50 -7.08
C SER A 127 -14.97 12.42 -6.84
N PRO A 128 -14.30 12.41 -5.67
CA PRO A 128 -13.34 11.34 -5.33
C PRO A 128 -13.94 9.93 -5.47
N ILE A 129 -15.27 9.83 -5.35
CA ILE A 129 -16.05 8.59 -5.43
C ILE A 129 -16.11 8.09 -6.87
N ASP A 130 -16.45 8.96 -7.83
CA ASP A 130 -16.55 8.57 -9.26
C ASP A 130 -15.20 8.11 -9.82
N LYS A 131 -14.12 8.77 -9.42
CA LYS A 131 -12.75 8.36 -9.81
C LYS A 131 -12.37 7.00 -9.21
N LYS A 132 -12.82 6.70 -7.99
CA LYS A 132 -12.56 5.41 -7.33
C LYS A 132 -13.28 4.27 -8.05
N ILE A 133 -14.53 4.49 -8.45
CA ILE A 133 -15.35 3.51 -9.19
C ILE A 133 -14.73 3.20 -10.56
N GLU A 134 -14.24 4.21 -11.29
CA GLU A 134 -13.54 3.98 -12.56
C GLU A 134 -12.25 3.16 -12.40
N ILE A 135 -11.54 3.32 -11.28
CA ILE A 135 -10.28 2.63 -11.03
C ILE A 135 -10.52 1.15 -10.74
N THR A 136 -11.53 0.79 -9.92
CA THR A 136 -11.85 -0.61 -9.62
C THR A 136 -12.33 -1.34 -10.88
N GLN A 137 -13.18 -0.70 -11.68
CA GLN A 137 -13.65 -1.28 -12.95
C GLN A 137 -12.52 -1.57 -13.95
N ARG A 138 -11.42 -0.82 -13.90
CA ARG A 138 -10.25 -0.98 -14.80
C ARG A 138 -9.18 -1.93 -14.26
N ARG A 139 -9.33 -2.45 -13.04
CA ARG A 139 -8.32 -3.29 -12.39
C ARG A 139 -8.74 -4.76 -12.37
N LEU A 140 -7.79 -5.61 -12.75
CA LEU A 140 -7.89 -7.05 -12.65
C LEU A 140 -6.77 -7.57 -11.75
N ILE A 141 -7.13 -8.39 -10.76
CA ILE A 141 -6.21 -8.96 -9.79
C ILE A 141 -5.96 -10.42 -10.18
N LEU A 142 -4.69 -10.79 -10.32
CA LEU A 142 -4.22 -12.13 -10.61
C LEU A 142 -3.48 -12.65 -9.38
N ILE A 143 -4.06 -13.65 -8.75
CA ILE A 143 -3.51 -14.30 -7.57
C ILE A 143 -2.50 -15.34 -8.03
N LYS A 144 -1.29 -15.30 -7.46
CA LYS A 144 -0.23 -16.27 -7.73
C LYS A 144 -0.22 -17.35 -6.67
N PRO A 145 0.21 -18.59 -7.02
CA PRO A 145 0.53 -19.58 -6.02
C PRO A 145 1.73 -19.12 -5.20
N GLU A 146 1.68 -19.38 -3.89
CA GLU A 146 2.60 -18.89 -2.85
C GLU A 146 4.10 -19.22 -3.10
N ILE A 147 4.38 -20.13 -4.02
CA ILE A 147 5.67 -20.86 -4.15
C ILE A 147 6.51 -20.38 -5.36
N THR A 148 6.06 -19.41 -6.16
CA THR A 148 6.92 -18.95 -7.27
C THR A 148 7.93 -17.91 -6.81
N ASN A 149 9.19 -18.34 -6.61
CA ASN A 149 10.35 -17.45 -6.65
C ASN A 149 10.25 -16.60 -7.93
N ILE A 150 9.97 -15.30 -7.76
CA ILE A 150 9.83 -14.34 -8.86
C ILE A 150 11.23 -13.98 -9.35
N THR A 151 11.87 -14.91 -10.03
CA THR A 151 13.10 -14.60 -10.76
C THR A 151 12.68 -13.81 -12.00
N SER A 152 12.80 -12.49 -11.91
CA SER A 152 12.47 -11.48 -12.94
C SER A 152 10.97 -11.20 -13.20
N PHE A 153 10.30 -10.50 -12.28
CA PHE A 153 9.05 -9.81 -12.63
C PHE A 153 9.38 -8.46 -13.28
N SER A 154 9.17 -8.34 -14.59
CA SER A 154 9.32 -7.08 -15.33
C SER A 154 7.95 -6.53 -15.74
N PRO A 155 7.40 -5.53 -15.01
CA PRO A 155 6.08 -4.98 -15.30
C PRO A 155 5.95 -4.43 -16.72
N ILE A 156 7.03 -3.82 -17.23
CA ILE A 156 7.06 -3.20 -18.55
C ILE A 156 7.06 -4.25 -19.67
N SER A 157 7.82 -5.34 -19.50
CA SER A 157 7.87 -6.44 -20.48
C SER A 157 6.50 -7.11 -20.59
N ILE A 158 5.87 -7.41 -19.46
CA ILE A 158 4.53 -8.03 -19.42
C ILE A 158 3.49 -7.11 -20.03
N ARG A 159 3.51 -5.81 -19.71
CA ARG A 159 2.61 -4.82 -20.31
C ARG A 159 2.74 -4.80 -21.83
N ASN A 160 3.96 -4.76 -22.35
CA ASN A 160 4.21 -4.66 -23.79
C ASN A 160 3.78 -5.94 -24.52
N GLN A 161 4.12 -7.13 -23.99
CA GLN A 161 3.70 -8.41 -24.56
C GLN A 161 2.17 -8.54 -24.65
N ILE A 162 1.45 -8.13 -23.60
CA ILE A 162 -0.02 -8.17 -23.62
C ILE A 162 -0.58 -7.18 -24.64
N ASN A 163 -0.04 -5.96 -24.70
CA ASN A 163 -0.48 -4.96 -25.68
C ASN A 163 -0.20 -5.40 -27.12
N GLU A 164 0.94 -6.03 -27.40
CA GLU A 164 1.25 -6.62 -28.71
C GLU A 164 0.28 -7.75 -29.06
N ALA A 165 -0.06 -8.61 -28.10
CA ALA A 165 -1.03 -9.69 -28.31
C ALA A 165 -2.42 -9.12 -28.66
N PHE A 166 -2.85 -8.05 -28.00
CA PHE A 166 -4.11 -7.37 -28.32
C PHE A 166 -4.08 -6.66 -29.67
N GLN A 167 -2.96 -6.06 -30.06
CA GLN A 167 -2.79 -5.46 -31.39
C GLN A 167 -2.87 -6.53 -32.49
N LYS A 168 -2.25 -7.70 -32.31
CA LYS A 168 -2.36 -8.84 -33.25
C LYS A 168 -3.79 -9.31 -33.45
N THR A 169 -4.65 -9.18 -32.43
CA THR A 169 -6.08 -9.51 -32.52
C THR A 169 -6.97 -8.39 -33.06
N GLY A 170 -6.40 -7.25 -33.45
CA GLY A 170 -7.12 -6.16 -34.13
C GLY A 170 -7.75 -5.10 -33.22
N ILE A 171 -7.42 -5.08 -31.92
CA ILE A 171 -7.90 -4.00 -31.02
C ILE A 171 -7.01 -2.77 -31.22
N LYS A 172 -7.61 -1.64 -31.63
CA LYS A 172 -6.90 -0.37 -31.85
C LYS A 172 -6.56 0.30 -30.51
N GLY A 173 -5.26 0.46 -30.24
CA GLY A 173 -4.72 1.22 -29.11
C GLY A 173 -4.18 0.35 -27.96
N PRO A 174 -3.41 0.95 -27.03
CA PRO A 174 -2.86 0.23 -25.88
C PRO A 174 -3.98 -0.10 -24.88
N VAL A 175 -4.28 -1.39 -24.74
CA VAL A 175 -5.35 -1.91 -23.84
C VAL A 175 -4.92 -1.86 -22.38
N ILE A 176 -3.63 -2.14 -22.09
CA ILE A 176 -3.06 -2.16 -20.75
C ILE A 176 -2.32 -0.85 -20.44
N ALA A 177 -2.75 -0.18 -19.37
CA ALA A 177 -2.11 1.00 -18.81
C ALA A 177 -0.95 0.66 -17.88
N GLY A 178 -1.00 -0.47 -17.16
CA GLY A 178 0.08 -0.86 -16.27
C GLY A 178 -0.11 -2.24 -15.68
N VAL A 179 1.01 -2.84 -15.27
CA VAL A 179 1.04 -4.06 -14.49
C VAL A 179 1.80 -3.74 -13.20
N THR A 180 1.33 -4.17 -12.04
CA THR A 180 1.94 -3.85 -10.74
C THR A 180 1.84 -5.04 -9.81
N LEU A 181 2.70 -5.12 -8.79
CA LEU A 181 2.56 -6.10 -7.73
C LEU A 181 1.87 -5.48 -6.52
N SER A 182 0.93 -6.22 -5.93
CA SER A 182 0.44 -5.94 -4.59
C SER A 182 1.47 -6.32 -3.52
N LEU A 183 1.25 -5.86 -2.28
CA LEU A 183 2.06 -6.25 -1.11
C LEU A 183 2.11 -7.77 -0.92
N ASN A 184 1.01 -8.45 -1.21
CA ASN A 184 0.90 -9.92 -1.15
C ASN A 184 1.44 -10.59 -2.43
N ARG A 185 2.23 -9.89 -3.24
CA ARG A 185 2.84 -10.37 -4.50
C ARG A 185 1.85 -10.82 -5.59
N ASN A 186 0.57 -10.50 -5.46
CA ASN A 186 -0.42 -10.66 -6.54
C ASN A 186 -0.17 -9.65 -7.67
N ILE A 187 -0.42 -10.05 -8.92
CA ILE A 187 -0.30 -9.14 -10.08
C ILE A 187 -1.59 -8.35 -10.23
N ILE A 188 -1.50 -7.04 -10.31
CA ILE A 188 -2.59 -6.13 -10.65
C ILE A 188 -2.37 -5.66 -12.08
N ILE A 189 -3.33 -5.94 -12.95
CA ILE A 189 -3.37 -5.41 -14.32
C ILE A 189 -4.35 -4.24 -14.34
N THR A 190 -3.90 -3.08 -14.82
CA THR A 190 -4.73 -1.89 -15.01
C THR A 190 -4.92 -1.63 -16.50
N THR A 191 -6.17 -1.53 -16.96
CA THR A 191 -6.50 -1.18 -18.34
C THR A 191 -6.48 0.33 -18.58
N ASN A 192 -6.33 0.75 -19.84
CA ASN A 192 -6.50 2.14 -20.25
C ASN A 192 -7.99 2.44 -20.55
N ALA A 193 -8.44 3.68 -20.32
CA ALA A 193 -9.77 4.09 -20.75
C ALA A 193 -9.83 4.09 -22.30
N PRO A 194 -10.90 3.58 -22.93
CA PRO A 194 -12.23 3.23 -22.39
C PRO A 194 -12.40 1.74 -21.99
N PHE A 195 -11.33 0.96 -21.90
CA PHE A 195 -11.42 -0.49 -21.68
C PHE A 195 -11.60 -0.87 -20.21
N THR A 196 -12.49 -1.83 -19.95
CA THR A 196 -12.83 -2.33 -18.62
C THR A 196 -12.14 -3.67 -18.35
N SER A 197 -11.93 -4.02 -17.08
CA SER A 197 -11.44 -5.35 -16.64
C SER A 197 -12.29 -6.52 -17.18
N GLN A 198 -13.55 -6.27 -17.52
CA GLN A 198 -14.44 -7.23 -18.17
C GLN A 198 -13.95 -7.68 -19.55
N LEU A 199 -13.40 -6.75 -20.35
CA LEU A 199 -12.81 -7.08 -21.65
C LEU A 199 -11.62 -8.02 -21.49
N LEU A 200 -10.82 -7.84 -20.42
CA LEU A 200 -9.69 -8.73 -20.13
C LEU A 200 -10.16 -10.14 -19.80
N LEU A 201 -11.29 -10.30 -19.09
CA LEU A 201 -11.86 -11.60 -18.79
C LEU A 201 -12.44 -12.28 -20.03
N GLU A 202 -13.13 -11.54 -20.89
CA GLU A 202 -13.64 -12.05 -22.16
C GLU A 202 -12.50 -12.52 -23.07
N LYS A 203 -11.40 -11.75 -23.09
CA LYS A 203 -10.21 -12.03 -23.90
C LYS A 203 -9.11 -12.75 -23.13
N LYS A 204 -9.48 -13.53 -22.09
CA LYS A 204 -8.51 -14.27 -21.25
C LYS A 204 -7.55 -15.14 -22.07
N ALA A 205 -8.04 -15.75 -23.15
CA ALA A 205 -7.24 -16.66 -23.98
C ALA A 205 -6.03 -15.98 -24.65
N ILE A 206 -6.07 -14.66 -24.85
CA ILE A 206 -5.00 -13.89 -25.52
C ILE A 206 -3.78 -13.75 -24.59
N TRP A 207 -4.02 -13.50 -23.31
CA TRP A 207 -2.97 -13.14 -22.36
C TRP A 207 -2.73 -14.20 -21.27
N SER A 208 -3.62 -15.19 -21.13
CA SER A 208 -3.50 -16.22 -20.09
C SER A 208 -2.20 -17.02 -20.18
N ASN A 209 -1.69 -17.21 -21.39
CA ASN A 209 -0.46 -17.98 -21.63
C ASN A 209 0.80 -17.18 -21.31
N LEU A 210 0.70 -15.85 -21.16
CA LEU A 210 1.83 -14.96 -20.92
C LEU A 210 2.17 -14.83 -19.43
N ILE A 211 1.20 -15.10 -18.54
CA ILE A 211 1.37 -14.96 -17.09
C ILE A 211 0.91 -16.24 -16.41
N LYS A 212 1.74 -16.79 -15.53
CA LYS A 212 1.32 -17.85 -14.60
C LYS A 212 0.51 -17.23 -13.46
N PHE A 213 -0.76 -17.60 -13.34
CA PHE A 213 -1.65 -17.23 -12.24
C PHE A 213 -2.54 -18.42 -11.88
N GLU A 214 -3.00 -18.46 -10.64
CA GLU A 214 -3.88 -19.51 -10.11
C GLU A 214 -5.35 -19.08 -10.19
N ARG A 215 -5.63 -17.84 -9.80
CA ARG A 215 -7.01 -17.32 -9.75
C ARG A 215 -7.07 -15.90 -10.30
N ILE A 216 -8.13 -15.62 -11.04
CA ILE A 216 -8.47 -14.28 -11.53
C ILE A 216 -9.58 -13.71 -10.63
N GLN A 217 -9.40 -12.47 -10.19
CA GLN A 217 -10.38 -11.74 -9.39
C GLN A 217 -10.58 -10.33 -9.96
N LYS A 218 -11.84 -9.92 -10.12
CA LYS A 218 -12.19 -8.53 -10.40
C LYS A 218 -11.95 -7.68 -9.15
N ASP A 219 -11.44 -6.47 -9.33
CA ASP A 219 -11.38 -5.51 -8.23
C ASP A 219 -12.82 -5.09 -7.90
N GLN A 220 -13.33 -5.58 -6.76
CA GLN A 220 -14.67 -5.29 -6.26
C GLN A 220 -14.59 -4.32 -5.09
N GLU A 221 -15.66 -3.56 -4.90
CA GLU A 221 -15.76 -2.65 -3.77
C GLU A 221 -15.92 -3.44 -2.47
N TRP A 222 -14.84 -3.49 -1.69
CA TRP A 222 -14.90 -4.00 -0.33
C TRP A 222 -15.17 -2.87 0.65
N HIS A 223 -16.01 -3.15 1.63
CA HIS A 223 -16.34 -2.24 2.72
C HIS A 223 -15.77 -2.85 4.01
N LYS A 224 -14.89 -2.14 4.71
CA LYS A 224 -14.45 -2.56 6.04
C LYS A 224 -15.39 -1.96 7.08
N VAL A 225 -16.18 -2.83 7.69
CA VAL A 225 -17.04 -2.49 8.81
C VAL A 225 -16.27 -2.77 10.10
N ILE A 226 -16.11 -1.75 10.94
CA ILE A 226 -15.51 -1.90 12.27
C ILE A 226 -16.64 -1.77 13.29
N ILE A 227 -17.02 -2.88 13.90
CA ILE A 227 -18.07 -2.90 14.92
C ILE A 227 -17.40 -3.06 16.29
N HIS A 228 -17.68 -2.14 17.19
CA HIS A 228 -17.14 -2.16 18.56
C HIS A 228 -18.14 -2.83 19.50
N LYS A 229 -17.61 -3.42 20.59
CA LYS A 229 -18.40 -3.99 21.72
C LYS A 229 -19.24 -5.24 21.41
N ILE A 230 -18.97 -5.96 20.33
CA ILE A 230 -19.54 -7.29 20.11
C ILE A 230 -18.72 -8.34 20.89
N PRO A 231 -19.34 -9.17 21.74
CA PRO A 231 -18.66 -10.32 22.34
C PRO A 231 -18.17 -11.31 21.27
N ILE A 232 -16.91 -11.22 20.86
CA ILE A 232 -16.32 -12.10 19.83
C ILE A 232 -16.15 -13.56 20.26
N LYS A 233 -16.37 -13.88 21.55
CA LYS A 233 -16.16 -15.22 22.11
C LYS A 233 -17.09 -16.26 21.48
N GLU A 234 -18.34 -15.90 21.23
CA GLU A 234 -19.35 -16.78 20.62
C GLU A 234 -19.07 -16.99 19.13
N PHE A 235 -18.41 -16.03 18.49
CA PHE A 235 -18.11 -16.03 17.07
C PHE A 235 -16.73 -16.60 16.70
N SER A 236 -15.83 -16.77 17.67
CA SER A 236 -14.47 -17.29 17.44
C SER A 236 -14.41 -18.82 17.27
N GLY A 237 -15.53 -19.52 17.44
CA GLY A 237 -15.65 -20.95 17.20
C GLY A 237 -15.88 -21.29 15.72
N THR A 238 -15.70 -22.55 15.34
CA THR A 238 -15.88 -23.03 13.96
C THR A 238 -17.28 -22.78 13.38
N ARG A 239 -18.32 -22.69 14.23
CA ARG A 239 -19.70 -22.35 13.84
C ARG A 239 -20.04 -20.86 13.96
N GLY A 240 -19.19 -20.07 14.59
CA GLY A 240 -19.47 -18.67 14.91
C GLY A 240 -19.49 -17.77 13.68
N MET A 241 -18.61 -18.04 12.71
CA MET A 241 -18.57 -17.30 11.44
C MET A 241 -19.78 -17.58 10.55
N ASP A 242 -20.30 -18.81 10.59
CA ASP A 242 -21.51 -19.19 9.85
C ASP A 242 -22.76 -18.50 10.43
N LEU A 243 -22.86 -18.41 11.77
CA LEU A 243 -23.93 -17.66 12.45
C LEU A 243 -23.92 -16.17 12.06
N ILE A 244 -22.74 -15.54 11.97
CA ILE A 244 -22.64 -14.16 11.50
C ILE A 244 -23.15 -14.02 10.05
N LEU A 245 -22.83 -14.98 9.19
CA LEU A 245 -23.26 -14.94 7.79
C LEU A 245 -24.79 -15.07 7.68
N GLU A 246 -25.41 -15.94 8.47
CA GLU A 246 -26.86 -16.07 8.55
C GLU A 246 -27.50 -14.79 9.10
N GLU A 247 -26.94 -14.22 10.17
CA GLU A 247 -27.48 -13.02 10.78
C GLU A 247 -27.37 -11.79 9.86
N ILE A 248 -26.26 -11.64 9.13
CA ILE A 248 -26.12 -10.60 8.11
C ILE A 248 -27.19 -10.74 7.03
N LYS A 249 -27.50 -11.96 6.58
CA LYS A 249 -28.55 -12.21 5.58
C LYS A 249 -29.95 -11.91 6.11
N THR A 250 -30.21 -12.24 7.38
CA THR A 250 -31.50 -12.00 8.03
C THR A 250 -31.76 -10.52 8.27
N PHE A 251 -30.77 -9.78 8.74
CA PHE A 251 -30.91 -8.36 9.08
C PHE A 251 -30.64 -7.40 7.92
N ASN A 252 -29.95 -7.85 6.86
CA ASN A 252 -29.76 -7.08 5.64
C ASN A 252 -30.29 -7.86 4.43
N PRO A 253 -31.62 -7.97 4.25
CA PRO A 253 -32.21 -8.72 3.14
C PRO A 253 -31.85 -8.13 1.76
N GLU A 254 -31.45 -6.85 1.69
CA GLU A 254 -30.96 -6.21 0.47
C GLU A 254 -29.47 -6.51 0.18
N PHE A 255 -28.73 -7.05 1.15
CA PHE A 255 -27.30 -7.37 0.99
C PHE A 255 -27.14 -8.77 0.39
N LYS A 256 -26.88 -8.82 -0.92
CA LYS A 256 -26.50 -10.06 -1.61
C LYS A 256 -24.96 -10.16 -1.66
N PRO A 257 -24.34 -11.10 -0.93
CA PRO A 257 -22.90 -11.34 -1.02
C PRO A 257 -22.48 -11.91 -2.37
#